data_AF-A0A520AH55-F1
#
_entry.id   AF-A0A520AH55-F1
#
_cell.length_a   1.000
_cell.length_b   1.000
_cell.length_c   1.000
_cell.angle_alpha   90.00
_cell.angle_beta   90.00
_cell.angle_gamma   90.00
#
_symmetry.space_group_name_H-M   'P 1'
#
loop_
_entity.id
_entity.type
_entity.pdbx_description
1 polymer ?
#
loop_
_entity_poly.entity_id
_entity_poly.type
_entity_poly.pdbx_seq_one_letter_code
_entity_poly.pdbx_strand_id
1 'polypeptide(L)'
;YWDDLVKTARQSPKMSDKIKVFLKPPGWFPAHLGGFQNAPEIDVENYKKYNPQFQSKLTGYVLVQFLIALTAGSVILFSYTKLDALSLVSGAVFTICTLITCGALLEQKHSLIRFEYFRLTLGFLLVFILKFPIGYQLMFAGIQLISVIWYFNLHKAKSNVNEN
;
A
#
# COMPACT_ATOMS: atom_id res chain seq x y z
N TYR A 1 -19.19 -6.55 2.96
CA TYR A 1 -19.37 -8.00 2.81
C TYR A 1 -19.25 -8.73 4.16
N TRP A 2 -18.06 -8.82 4.77
CA TRP A 2 -17.91 -9.52 6.06
C TRP A 2 -18.71 -8.92 7.22
N ASP A 3 -18.85 -7.59 7.28
CA ASP A 3 -19.71 -6.88 8.25
C ASP A 3 -21.18 -7.34 8.15
N ASP A 4 -21.66 -7.51 6.92
CA ASP A 4 -23.04 -7.91 6.62
C ASP A 4 -23.33 -9.36 7.07
N LEU A 5 -22.37 -10.26 6.86
CA LEU A 5 -22.48 -11.65 7.32
C LEU A 5 -22.55 -11.72 8.85
N VAL A 6 -21.75 -10.90 9.54
CA VAL A 6 -21.75 -10.84 11.02
C VAL A 6 -23.06 -10.25 11.55
N LYS A 7 -23.59 -9.19 10.93
CA LYS A 7 -24.92 -8.65 11.28
C LYS A 7 -26.03 -9.69 11.08
N THR A 8 -26.01 -10.39 9.95
CA THR A 8 -26.98 -11.45 9.63
C THR A 8 -26.91 -12.61 10.63
N ALA A 9 -25.71 -13.05 10.99
CA ALA A 9 -25.51 -14.07 12.02
C ALA A 9 -25.99 -13.58 13.40
N ARG A 10 -25.87 -12.29 13.72
CA ARG A 10 -26.33 -11.74 15.01
C ARG A 10 -27.85 -11.61 15.09
N GLN A 11 -28.51 -11.30 13.97
CA GLN A 11 -29.97 -11.23 13.86
C GLN A 11 -30.64 -12.62 13.81
N SER A 12 -29.87 -13.67 13.53
CA SER A 12 -30.37 -15.04 13.50
C SER A 12 -30.54 -15.62 14.91
N PRO A 13 -31.77 -16.01 15.33
CA PRO A 13 -32.03 -16.55 16.67
C PRO A 13 -31.53 -18.00 16.81
N LYS A 14 -31.37 -18.75 15.72
CA LYS A 14 -30.88 -20.13 15.73
C LYS A 14 -29.37 -20.19 15.55
N MET A 15 -28.67 -20.89 16.45
CA MET A 15 -27.22 -21.13 16.36
C MET A 15 -26.82 -21.85 15.06
N SER A 16 -27.68 -22.72 14.53
CA SER A 16 -27.45 -23.38 13.23
C SER A 16 -27.36 -22.38 12.07
N ASP A 17 -28.18 -21.33 12.11
CA ASP A 17 -28.23 -20.33 11.05
C ASP A 17 -27.00 -19.41 11.11
N LYS A 18 -26.45 -19.16 12.31
CA LYS A 18 -25.19 -18.41 12.49
C LYS A 18 -24.01 -19.07 11.79
N ILE A 19 -23.93 -20.40 11.84
CA ILE A 19 -22.86 -21.17 11.18
C ILE A 19 -23.13 -21.25 9.67
N LYS A 20 -24.39 -21.46 9.27
CA LYS A 20 -24.78 -21.57 7.86
C LYS A 20 -24.53 -20.31 7.04
N VAL A 21 -24.64 -19.12 7.64
CA VAL A 21 -24.35 -17.84 6.96
C VAL A 21 -22.90 -17.77 6.43
N PHE A 22 -21.95 -18.44 7.08
CA PHE A 22 -20.54 -18.48 6.63
C PHE A 22 -20.21 -19.62 5.67
N LEU A 23 -21.04 -20.67 5.63
CA LEU A 23 -20.82 -21.86 4.78
C LEU A 23 -21.61 -21.81 3.48
N LYS A 24 -22.73 -21.11 3.46
CA LYS A 24 -23.64 -21.05 2.31
C LYS A 24 -23.21 -19.99 1.30
N PRO A 25 -23.67 -20.12 0.03
CA PRO A 25 -23.31 -19.18 -1.01
C PRO A 25 -23.73 -17.74 -0.66
N PRO A 26 -22.97 -16.74 -1.14
CA PRO A 26 -23.32 -15.33 -0.99
C PRO A 26 -24.75 -15.07 -1.49
N GLY A 27 -25.54 -14.33 -0.71
CA GLY A 27 -26.98 -14.09 -0.99
C GLY A 27 -27.93 -15.01 -0.22
N TRP A 28 -27.44 -16.04 0.46
CA TRP A 28 -28.30 -16.86 1.32
C TRP A 28 -28.54 -16.18 2.68
N PHE A 29 -29.81 -15.88 2.98
CA PHE A 29 -30.25 -15.51 4.32
C PHE A 29 -31.19 -16.58 4.90
N PRO A 30 -31.29 -16.68 6.24
CA PRO A 30 -32.28 -17.53 6.89
C PRO A 30 -33.70 -17.18 6.43
N ALA A 31 -34.60 -18.18 6.42
CA ALA A 31 -35.98 -17.99 5.96
C ALA A 31 -36.74 -16.86 6.71
N HIS A 32 -36.38 -16.60 7.97
CA HIS A 32 -36.98 -15.53 8.79
C HIS A 32 -36.42 -14.13 8.48
N LEU A 33 -35.32 -14.02 7.73
CA LEU A 33 -34.70 -12.76 7.29
C LEU A 33 -34.95 -12.49 5.79
N GLY A 34 -35.91 -13.19 5.17
CA GLY A 34 -36.30 -12.97 3.77
C GLY A 34 -35.69 -13.96 2.77
N GLY A 35 -35.01 -15.02 3.22
CA GLY A 35 -34.56 -16.10 2.34
C GLY A 35 -33.43 -15.70 1.39
N PHE A 36 -33.34 -16.34 0.22
CA PHE A 36 -32.28 -16.00 -0.74
C PHE A 36 -32.54 -14.63 -1.36
N GLN A 37 -31.63 -13.68 -1.12
CA GLN A 37 -31.69 -12.35 -1.73
C GLN A 37 -30.90 -12.37 -3.03
N ASN A 38 -31.62 -12.17 -4.13
CA ASN A 38 -30.99 -11.96 -5.43
C ASN A 38 -30.23 -10.63 -5.41
N ALA A 39 -29.08 -10.59 -6.10
CA ALA A 39 -28.37 -9.35 -6.29
C ALA A 39 -29.29 -8.33 -6.98
N PRO A 40 -29.31 -7.05 -6.54
CA PRO A 40 -30.09 -6.02 -7.20
C PRO A 40 -29.67 -5.90 -8.67
N GLU A 41 -30.64 -5.64 -9.54
CA GLU A 41 -30.37 -5.42 -10.96
C GLU A 41 -29.40 -4.26 -11.13
N ILE A 42 -28.34 -4.50 -11.91
CA ILE A 42 -27.28 -3.52 -12.13
C ILE A 42 -27.85 -2.51 -13.14
N ASP A 43 -28.11 -1.29 -12.70
CA ASP A 43 -28.49 -0.19 -13.58
C ASP A 43 -27.30 0.18 -14.47
N VAL A 44 -27.37 -0.26 -15.74
CA VAL A 44 -26.29 -0.13 -16.73
C VAL A 44 -26.00 1.35 -17.05
N GLU A 45 -26.99 2.23 -16.93
CA GLU A 45 -26.87 3.67 -17.20
C GLU A 45 -26.08 4.39 -16.09
N ASN A 46 -26.24 3.95 -14.84
CA ASN A 46 -25.57 4.52 -13.67
C ASN A 46 -24.32 3.73 -13.23
N TYR A 47 -24.03 2.58 -13.86
CA TYR A 47 -22.89 1.74 -13.51
C TYR A 47 -21.57 2.35 -13.99
N LYS A 48 -20.95 3.17 -13.14
CA LYS A 48 -19.54 3.57 -13.31
C LYS A 48 -18.63 2.42 -12.90
N LYS A 49 -18.16 1.66 -13.89
CA LYS A 49 -17.10 0.67 -13.69
C LYS A 49 -15.89 1.34 -13.04
N TYR A 50 -15.35 0.72 -11.98
CA TYR A 50 -14.16 1.21 -11.29
C TYR A 50 -13.02 1.34 -12.31
N ASN A 51 -12.75 2.58 -12.72
CA ASN A 51 -11.69 2.94 -13.65
C ASN A 51 -10.81 3.98 -12.97
N PRO A 52 -9.96 3.56 -12.01
CA PRO A 52 -9.00 4.47 -11.43
C PRO A 52 -8.12 4.99 -12.56
N GLN A 53 -8.19 6.29 -12.81
CA GLN A 53 -7.31 6.96 -13.76
C GLN A 53 -5.88 6.87 -13.20
N PHE A 54 -5.17 5.80 -13.56
CA PHE A 54 -3.77 5.65 -13.21
C PHE A 54 -2.99 6.73 -13.94
N GLN A 55 -2.44 7.67 -13.18
CA GLN A 55 -1.46 8.60 -13.73
C GLN A 55 -0.22 7.77 -14.09
N SER A 56 0.02 7.52 -15.39
CA SER A 56 1.14 6.67 -15.85
C SER A 56 2.51 7.09 -15.28
N LYS A 57 2.64 8.37 -14.91
CA LYS A 57 3.82 8.93 -14.23
C LYS A 57 4.05 8.32 -12.83
N LEU A 58 2.98 8.00 -12.09
CA LEU A 58 3.06 7.35 -10.78
C LEU A 58 3.60 5.93 -10.91
N THR A 59 3.10 5.16 -11.88
CA THR A 59 3.54 3.79 -12.12
C THR A 59 5.03 3.72 -12.46
N GLY A 60 5.54 4.66 -13.27
CA GLY A 60 6.96 4.76 -13.59
C GLY A 60 7.82 5.02 -12.35
N TYR A 61 7.39 5.92 -11.46
CA TYR A 61 8.08 6.20 -10.20
C TYR A 61 8.15 4.96 -9.30
N VAL A 62 7.02 4.26 -9.11
CA VAL A 62 6.98 3.03 -8.31
C VAL A 62 7.93 1.97 -8.86
N LEU A 63 7.96 1.80 -10.18
CA LEU A 63 8.87 0.84 -10.82
C LEU A 63 10.33 1.15 -10.52
N VAL A 64 10.74 2.41 -10.65
CA VAL A 64 12.11 2.84 -10.36
C VAL A 64 12.44 2.62 -8.87
N GLN A 65 11.54 3.00 -7.97
CA GLN A 65 11.75 2.85 -6.54
C GLN A 65 11.79 1.37 -6.11
N PHE A 66 10.99 0.51 -6.75
CA PHE A 66 11.03 -0.93 -6.57
C PHE A 66 12.36 -1.52 -7.03
N LEU A 67 12.88 -1.12 -8.20
CA LEU A 67 14.18 -1.56 -8.69
C LEU A 67 15.31 -1.14 -7.74
N ILE A 68 15.28 0.09 -7.23
CA ILE A 68 16.25 0.57 -6.22
C ILE A 68 16.19 -0.30 -4.96
N ALA A 69 14.99 -0.58 -4.45
CA ALA A 69 14.82 -1.43 -3.27
C ALA A 69 15.31 -2.86 -3.52
N LEU A 70 15.07 -3.41 -4.71
CA LEU A 70 15.53 -4.74 -5.11
C LEU A 70 17.06 -4.82 -5.19
N THR A 71 17.70 -3.81 -5.78
CA THR A 71 19.16 -3.72 -5.84
C THR A 71 19.75 -3.55 -4.45
N ALA A 72 19.19 -2.68 -3.62
CA ALA A 72 19.63 -2.48 -2.24
C ALA A 72 19.52 -3.77 -1.42
N GLY A 73 18.38 -4.47 -1.50
CA GLY A 73 18.18 -5.77 -0.85
C GLY A 73 19.17 -6.82 -1.32
N SER A 74 19.45 -6.88 -2.62
CA SER A 74 20.46 -7.77 -3.19
C SER A 74 21.86 -7.47 -2.65
N VAL A 75 22.27 -6.20 -2.61
CA VAL A 75 23.57 -5.78 -2.09
C VAL A 75 23.73 -6.14 -0.61
N ILE A 76 22.68 -5.93 0.20
CA ILE A 76 22.64 -6.32 1.61
C ILE A 76 22.82 -7.84 1.74
N LEU A 77 22.10 -8.63 0.93
CA LEU A 77 22.18 -10.09 0.96
C LEU A 77 23.56 -10.61 0.57
N PHE A 78 24.22 -10.01 -0.44
CA PHE A 78 25.59 -10.41 -0.82
C PHE A 78 26.67 -9.91 0.14
N SER A 79 26.42 -8.79 0.82
CA SER A 79 27.40 -8.16 1.73
C SER A 79 27.15 -8.48 3.20
N TYR A 80 26.26 -9.43 3.51
CA TYR A 80 25.81 -9.70 4.88
C TYR A 80 26.95 -10.06 5.84
N THR A 81 28.03 -10.67 5.33
CA THR A 81 29.21 -11.06 6.12
C THR A 81 30.16 -9.91 6.42
N LYS A 82 30.05 -8.78 5.69
CA LYS A 82 30.93 -7.62 5.82
C LYS A 82 30.27 -6.46 6.57
N LEU A 83 28.97 -6.54 6.82
CA LEU A 83 28.19 -5.50 7.47
C LEU A 83 28.02 -5.81 8.95
N ASP A 84 28.12 -4.76 9.76
CA ASP A 84 27.74 -4.83 11.17
C ASP A 84 26.26 -5.20 11.31
N ALA A 85 25.90 -5.91 12.39
CA ALA A 85 24.54 -6.41 12.61
C ALA A 85 23.51 -5.27 12.63
N LEU A 86 23.89 -4.12 13.18
CA LEU A 86 23.04 -2.94 13.27
C LEU A 86 22.78 -2.33 11.88
N SER A 87 23.82 -2.27 11.04
CA SER A 87 23.74 -1.83 9.63
C SER A 87 22.89 -2.77 8.78
N LEU A 88 23.03 -4.09 9.00
CA LEU A 88 22.28 -5.10 8.29
C LEU A 88 20.77 -5.01 8.58
N VAL A 89 20.40 -5.04 9.86
CA VAL A 89 19.00 -5.01 10.30
C VAL A 89 18.32 -3.72 9.84
N SER A 90 18.98 -2.59 10.03
CA SER A 90 18.41 -1.29 9.73
C SER A 90 18.26 -1.06 8.22
N GLY A 91 19.22 -1.50 7.40
CA GLY A 91 19.10 -1.51 5.94
C GLY A 91 17.99 -2.45 5.42
N ALA A 92 17.85 -3.62 6.05
CA ALA A 92 16.77 -4.56 5.72
C ALA A 92 15.39 -3.97 6.04
N VAL A 93 15.20 -3.39 7.23
CA VAL A 93 13.98 -2.71 7.63
C VAL A 93 13.64 -1.58 6.66
N PHE A 94 14.63 -0.76 6.29
CA PHE A 94 14.42 0.33 5.33
C PHE A 94 13.99 -0.17 3.95
N THR A 95 14.60 -1.26 3.48
CA THR A 95 14.26 -1.89 2.19
C THR A 95 12.82 -2.40 2.21
N ILE A 96 12.42 -3.10 3.27
CA ILE A 96 11.04 -3.58 3.47
C ILE A 96 10.05 -2.41 3.53
N CYS A 97 10.35 -1.35 4.29
CA CYS A 97 9.52 -0.14 4.33
C CYS A 97 9.36 0.49 2.95
N THR A 98 10.41 0.50 2.13
CA THR A 98 10.38 1.01 0.76
C THR A 98 9.46 0.15 -0.13
N LEU A 99 9.54 -1.17 -0.04
CA LEU A 99 8.65 -2.11 -0.74
C LEU A 99 7.18 -1.93 -0.34
N ILE A 100 6.89 -1.77 0.96
CA ILE A 100 5.54 -1.49 1.46
C ILE A 100 5.03 -0.16 0.89
N THR A 101 5.88 0.85 0.82
CA THR A 101 5.54 2.17 0.25
C THR A 101 5.20 2.04 -1.24
N CYS A 102 5.98 1.26 -2.01
CA CYS A 102 5.68 0.98 -3.42
C CYS A 102 4.30 0.31 -3.59
N GLY A 103 4.00 -0.70 -2.78
CA GLY A 103 2.70 -1.38 -2.80
C GLY A 103 1.54 -0.45 -2.45
N ALA A 104 1.71 0.38 -1.41
CA ALA A 104 0.73 1.40 -1.04
C ALA A 104 0.50 2.40 -2.18
N LEU A 105 1.58 2.84 -2.87
CA LEU A 105 1.52 3.79 -3.99
C LEU A 105 0.67 3.25 -5.15
N LEU A 106 0.81 1.97 -5.48
CA LEU A 106 0.00 1.32 -6.51
C LEU A 106 -1.48 1.25 -6.13
N GLU A 107 -1.79 1.13 -4.84
CA GLU A 107 -3.15 1.11 -4.32
C GLU A 107 -3.81 2.51 -4.27
N GLN A 108 -3.06 3.59 -4.58
CA GLN A 108 -3.51 5.00 -4.52
C GLN A 108 -4.25 5.39 -3.22
N LYS A 109 -3.97 4.72 -2.10
CA LYS A 109 -4.64 5.02 -0.83
C LYS A 109 -4.29 6.42 -0.35
N HIS A 110 -5.28 7.16 0.15
CA HIS A 110 -5.09 8.52 0.68
C HIS A 110 -4.11 8.60 1.88
N SER A 111 -3.81 7.46 2.52
CA SER A 111 -2.75 7.33 3.54
C SER A 111 -1.32 7.36 3.00
N LEU A 112 -1.13 7.45 1.67
CA LEU A 112 0.17 7.55 1.00
C LEU A 112 1.10 8.59 1.62
N ILE A 113 0.53 9.78 1.82
CA ILE A 113 1.27 10.98 2.24
C ILE A 113 1.97 10.72 3.57
N ARG A 114 1.23 10.13 4.53
CA ARG A 114 1.76 9.83 5.87
C ARG A 114 2.86 8.76 5.82
N PHE A 115 2.73 7.77 4.94
CA PHE A 115 3.69 6.68 4.85
C PHE A 115 5.01 7.12 4.18
N GLU A 116 4.92 8.02 3.20
CA GLU A 116 6.09 8.54 2.50
C GLU A 116 6.91 9.49 3.40
N TYR A 117 6.24 10.33 4.19
CA TYR A 117 6.90 11.12 5.25
C TYR A 117 7.60 10.23 6.28
N PHE A 118 6.92 9.17 6.75
CA PHE A 118 7.53 8.23 7.69
C PHE A 118 8.80 7.58 7.12
N ARG A 119 8.77 7.15 5.85
CA ARG A 119 9.94 6.57 5.15
C ARG A 119 11.09 7.58 5.05
N LEU A 120 10.80 8.84 4.72
CA LEU A 120 11.81 9.89 4.62
C LEU A 120 12.46 10.18 5.97
N THR A 121 11.65 10.31 7.04
CA THR A 121 12.17 10.51 8.41
C THR A 121 13.00 9.32 8.87
N LEU A 122 12.56 8.09 8.56
CA LEU A 122 13.28 6.86 8.92
C LEU A 122 14.63 6.79 8.19
N GLY A 123 14.66 7.14 6.90
CA GLY A 123 15.89 7.19 6.10
C GLY A 123 16.90 8.22 6.63
N PHE A 124 16.44 9.40 7.02
CA PHE A 124 17.30 10.44 7.59
C PHE A 124 17.89 10.01 8.94
N LEU A 125 17.08 9.35 9.77
CA LEU A 125 17.49 8.85 11.09
C LEU A 125 18.49 7.69 10.97
N LEU A 126 18.31 6.82 9.99
CA LEU A 126 19.25 5.75 9.61
C LEU A 126 20.64 6.30 9.24
N VAL A 127 20.67 7.31 8.38
CA VAL A 127 21.91 7.98 7.94
C VAL A 127 22.65 8.63 9.11
N PHE A 128 21.92 9.13 10.11
CA PHE A 128 22.49 9.73 11.31
C PHE A 128 23.06 8.68 12.29
N ILE A 129 22.37 7.55 12.48
CA ILE A 129 22.78 6.48 13.40
C ILE A 129 23.98 5.69 12.87
N LEU A 130 24.00 5.38 11.57
CA LEU A 130 24.95 4.42 11.01
C LEU A 130 26.35 4.96 10.74
N LYS A 131 26.57 6.28 10.92
CA LYS A 131 27.87 6.97 10.69
C LYS A 131 28.59 6.49 9.41
N PHE A 132 27.84 6.28 8.33
CA PHE A 132 28.42 5.89 7.06
C PHE A 132 29.38 6.97 6.54
N PRO A 133 30.40 6.61 5.73
CA PRO A 133 31.27 7.60 5.08
C PRO A 133 30.45 8.61 4.27
N ILE A 134 30.88 9.88 4.28
CA ILE A 134 30.17 11.00 3.63
C ILE A 134 29.71 10.70 2.19
N GLY A 135 30.48 9.94 1.41
CA GLY A 135 30.11 9.55 0.04
C GLY A 135 28.81 8.75 -0.04
N TYR A 136 28.62 7.77 0.85
CA TYR A 136 27.39 6.96 0.89
C TYR A 136 26.19 7.77 1.40
N GLN A 137 26.41 8.71 2.32
CA GLN A 137 25.35 9.61 2.80
C GLN A 137 24.84 10.53 1.67
N LEU A 138 25.73 11.05 0.83
CA LEU A 138 25.37 11.90 -0.31
C LEU A 138 24.57 11.16 -1.37
N MET A 139 24.95 9.92 -1.71
CA MET A 139 24.20 9.09 -2.66
C MET A 139 22.79 8.77 -2.13
N PHE A 140 22.69 8.42 -0.84
CA PHE A 140 21.41 8.11 -0.21
C PHE A 140 20.50 9.34 -0.08
N ALA A 141 21.08 10.50 0.27
CA ALA A 141 20.38 11.78 0.30
C ALA A 141 19.90 12.20 -1.10
N GLY A 142 20.72 12.00 -2.13
CA GLY A 142 20.36 12.27 -3.52
C GLY A 142 19.15 11.46 -3.98
N ILE A 143 19.11 10.16 -3.66
CA ILE A 143 17.97 9.29 -3.96
C ILE A 143 16.70 9.79 -3.26
N GLN A 144 16.81 10.22 -2.00
CA GLN A 144 15.65 10.75 -1.27
C GLN A 144 15.20 12.12 -1.77
N LEU A 145 16.11 13.00 -2.18
CA LEU A 145 15.75 14.28 -2.80
C LEU A 145 15.02 14.08 -4.13
N ILE A 146 15.47 13.13 -4.96
CA ILE A 146 14.79 12.77 -6.21
C ILE A 146 13.37 12.26 -5.91
N SER A 147 13.21 11.39 -4.91
CA SER A 147 11.89 10.93 -4.43
C SER A 147 10.98 12.09 -4.03
N VAL A 148 11.50 13.04 -3.26
CA VAL A 148 10.74 14.22 -2.79
C VAL A 148 10.33 15.12 -3.96
N ILE A 149 11.25 15.44 -4.86
CA ILE A 149 10.99 16.29 -6.04
C ILE A 149 9.91 15.64 -6.91
N TRP A 150 9.99 14.34 -7.12
CA TRP A 150 9.03 13.63 -7.96
C TRP A 150 7.65 13.56 -7.31
N TYR A 151 7.60 13.37 -6.00
CA TYR A 151 6.37 13.44 -5.20
C TYR A 151 5.68 14.80 -5.31
N PHE A 152 6.43 15.91 -5.17
CA PHE A 152 5.89 17.26 -5.35
C PHE A 152 5.36 17.49 -6.78
N ASN A 153 6.04 16.94 -7.78
CA ASN A 153 5.61 17.03 -9.18
C ASN A 153 4.30 16.27 -9.43
N LEU A 154 4.12 15.13 -8.75
CA LEU A 154 2.89 14.33 -8.76
C LEU A 154 1.70 15.05 -8.12
N HIS A 155 1.92 15.72 -6.97
CA HIS A 155 0.90 16.55 -6.33
C HIS A 155 0.50 17.75 -7.20
N LYS A 156 1.46 18.42 -7.84
CA LYS A 156 1.19 19.54 -8.75
C LYS A 156 0.39 19.11 -9.98
N ALA A 157 0.65 17.92 -10.52
CA ALA A 157 -0.11 17.36 -11.63
C ALA A 157 -1.57 17.04 -11.26
N LYS A 158 -1.85 16.59 -10.03
CA LYS A 158 -3.23 16.43 -9.54
C LYS A 158 -3.98 17.77 -9.39
N SER A 159 -3.29 18.83 -8.96
CA SER A 159 -3.87 20.17 -8.83
C SER A 159 -4.37 20.72 -10.17
N ASN A 160 -3.52 20.66 -11.20
CA ASN A 160 -3.83 21.22 -12.52
C ASN A 160 -4.95 20.49 -13.28
N VAL A 161 -5.24 19.21 -12.95
CA VAL A 161 -6.35 18.46 -13.56
C VAL A 161 -7.69 18.78 -12.90
N ASN A 162 -7.70 19.28 -11.67
CA ASN A 162 -8.93 19.70 -10.99
C ASN A 162 -9.33 21.15 -11.28
N GLU A 163 -8.47 21.93 -11.94
CA GLU A 163 -8.72 23.33 -12.32
C GLU A 163 -9.16 23.52 -13.79
N ASN A 164 -9.12 22.46 -14.62
CA ASN A 164 -9.59 22.45 -16.01
C ASN A 164 -10.83 21.56 -16.16
#